data_AF-A0A290WWR8-F1
#
_entry.id   AF-A0A290WWR8-F1
#
_cell.length_a   1.000
_cell.length_b   1.000
_cell.length_c   1.000
_cell.angle_alpha   90.00
_cell.angle_beta   90.00
_cell.angle_gamma   90.00
#
_symmetry.space_group_name_H-M   'P 1'
#
loop_
_entity.id
_entity.type
_entity.pdbx_description
1 polymer ?
#
loop_
_entity_poly.entity_id
_entity_poly.type
_entity_poly.pdbx_seq_one_letter_code
_entity_poly.pdbx_strand_id
1 'polypeptide(L)'
;MGVCALLANAQSLPDSQTVVIPGGRLQTIELPAHKHFMNAQEFSPFRGGYELSNGQVLYLRNASSVGAIMYARIDDQDEHRIIASGRNSFVALDRQLAMRIDLRDDGSVGGEVLMLVPAEKLASGEIMPAHVQNMGLASR
;
A
#
# COMPACT_ATOMS: atom_id res chain seq x y z
N MET A 1 41.35 -33.04 22.61
CA MET A 1 39.91 -32.79 22.32
C MET A 1 39.58 -31.43 22.89
N GLY A 2 39.24 -30.44 22.05
CA GLY A 2 38.95 -29.07 22.51
C GLY A 2 38.91 -28.04 21.37
N VAL A 3 37.84 -28.11 20.58
CA VAL A 3 37.32 -27.10 19.61
C VAL A 3 36.93 -25.80 20.35
N CYS A 4 36.73 -24.60 19.80
CA CYS A 4 36.64 -23.99 18.45
C CYS A 4 36.58 -22.46 18.70
N ALA A 5 36.94 -21.59 17.74
CA ALA A 5 36.30 -20.27 17.69
C ALA A 5 36.22 -19.69 16.26
N LEU A 6 35.00 -19.78 15.72
CA LEU A 6 34.21 -18.74 15.03
C LEU A 6 34.72 -18.17 13.69
N LEU A 7 34.18 -18.73 12.60
CA LEU A 7 34.05 -18.04 11.31
C LEU A 7 32.80 -17.14 11.34
N ALA A 8 32.99 -15.86 11.03
CA ALA A 8 31.91 -14.90 10.82
C ALA A 8 31.18 -15.24 9.51
N ASN A 9 29.93 -15.68 9.60
CA ASN A 9 29.06 -15.75 8.43
C ASN A 9 28.39 -14.38 8.27
N ALA A 10 28.77 -13.66 7.21
CA ALA A 10 28.05 -12.51 6.72
C ALA A 10 26.61 -12.94 6.39
N GLN A 11 25.63 -12.34 7.06
CA GLN A 11 24.22 -12.60 6.79
C GLN A 11 23.88 -11.99 5.43
N SER A 12 23.75 -12.86 4.42
CA SER A 12 23.12 -12.52 3.16
C SER A 12 21.72 -11.98 3.44
N LEU A 13 21.41 -10.79 2.91
CA LEU A 13 20.05 -10.28 2.87
C LEU A 13 19.12 -11.37 2.30
N PRO A 14 17.92 -11.57 2.86
CA PRO A 14 16.99 -12.52 2.30
C PRO A 14 16.68 -12.10 0.86
N ASP A 15 16.92 -13.02 -0.07
CA ASP A 15 16.50 -12.91 -1.46
C ASP A 15 15.05 -12.45 -1.48
N SER A 16 14.81 -11.27 -2.05
CA SER A 16 13.49 -10.87 -2.52
C SER A 16 13.01 -11.96 -3.47
N GLN A 17 12.19 -12.88 -2.96
CA GLN A 17 11.60 -13.94 -3.76
C GLN A 17 10.66 -13.31 -4.78
N THR A 18 11.18 -13.00 -5.96
CA THR A 18 10.39 -12.61 -7.11
C THR A 18 9.64 -13.85 -7.60
N VAL A 19 8.42 -14.05 -7.11
CA VAL A 19 7.54 -15.10 -7.60
C VAL A 19 6.96 -14.67 -8.94
N VAL A 20 7.45 -15.28 -10.03
CA VAL A 20 6.87 -15.13 -11.36
C VAL A 20 5.58 -15.96 -11.42
N ILE A 21 4.42 -15.31 -11.29
CA ILE A 21 3.11 -15.95 -11.46
C ILE A 21 2.73 -15.97 -12.95
N PRO A 22 2.53 -17.16 -13.57
CA PRO A 22 2.07 -17.27 -14.95
C PRO A 22 0.69 -16.62 -15.14
N GLY A 23 0.52 -15.93 -16.26
CA GLY A 23 -0.53 -14.94 -16.51
C GLY A 23 -1.97 -15.35 -16.20
N GLY A 24 -2.69 -14.43 -15.55
CA GLY A 24 -4.13 -14.51 -15.33
C GLY A 24 -4.64 -13.54 -14.26
N ARG A 25 -4.86 -12.27 -14.64
CA ARG A 25 -5.77 -11.31 -13.95
C ARG A 25 -5.48 -10.86 -12.51
N LEU A 26 -4.28 -11.07 -11.95
CA LEU A 26 -3.94 -10.54 -10.61
C LEU A 26 -3.07 -9.26 -10.63
N GLN A 27 -3.00 -8.57 -11.77
CA GLN A 27 -2.12 -7.40 -11.96
C GLN A 27 -2.86 -6.06 -11.95
N THR A 28 -4.16 -6.02 -11.67
CA THR A 28 -4.96 -4.80 -11.81
C THR A 28 -5.83 -4.54 -10.61
N ILE A 29 -5.83 -3.30 -10.14
CA ILE A 29 -6.79 -2.79 -9.18
C ILE A 29 -8.05 -2.38 -9.95
N GLU A 30 -9.21 -2.84 -9.51
CA GLU A 30 -10.50 -2.53 -10.15
C GLU A 30 -11.25 -1.45 -9.37
N LEU A 31 -12.00 -0.61 -10.09
CA LEU A 31 -12.95 0.30 -9.46
C LEU A 31 -14.22 -0.47 -9.09
N PRO A 32 -14.87 -0.17 -7.95
CA PRO A 32 -16.10 -0.82 -7.56
C PRO A 32 -17.22 -0.50 -8.56
N ALA A 33 -18.12 -1.46 -8.78
CA ALA A 33 -19.31 -1.26 -9.62
C ALA A 33 -20.22 -0.13 -9.10
N HIS A 34 -20.22 0.08 -7.77
CA HIS A 34 -20.94 1.16 -7.11
C HIS A 34 -20.00 1.92 -6.18
N LYS A 35 -19.92 3.24 -6.35
CA LYS A 35 -19.21 4.10 -5.41
C LYS A 35 -19.98 4.17 -4.08
N HIS A 36 -19.25 4.09 -2.98
CA HIS A 36 -19.78 4.49 -1.68
C HIS A 36 -19.66 6.01 -1.60
N PHE A 37 -20.77 6.72 -1.38
CA PHE A 37 -20.68 8.16 -1.14
C PHE A 37 -20.07 8.36 0.24
N MET A 38 -18.98 9.12 0.31
CA MET A 38 -18.34 9.51 1.56
C MET A 38 -18.03 10.99 1.50
N ASN A 39 -18.50 11.74 2.49
CA ASN A 39 -18.22 13.16 2.62
C ASN A 39 -16.97 13.44 3.47
N ALA A 40 -16.59 14.71 3.58
CA ALA A 40 -15.39 15.13 4.32
C ALA A 40 -15.43 14.79 5.82
N GLN A 41 -16.60 14.86 6.45
CA GLN A 41 -16.78 14.54 7.86
C GLN A 41 -16.66 13.04 8.11
N GLU A 42 -17.28 12.21 7.26
CA GLU A 42 -17.19 10.75 7.30
C GLU A 42 -15.77 10.26 7.02
N PHE A 43 -15.03 10.95 6.15
CA PHE A 43 -13.64 10.63 5.86
C PHE A 43 -12.67 11.13 6.94
N SER A 44 -13.07 12.12 7.74
CA SER A 44 -12.17 12.78 8.70
C SER A 44 -11.40 11.82 9.62
N PRO A 45 -11.99 10.74 10.16
CA PRO A 45 -11.28 9.77 11.00
C PRO A 45 -10.12 9.04 10.30
N PHE A 46 -10.16 8.91 8.98
CA PHE A 46 -9.14 8.21 8.20
C PHE A 46 -7.95 9.09 7.82
N ARG A 47 -7.99 10.40 8.11
CA ARG A 47 -6.91 11.31 7.73
C ARG A 47 -5.70 11.11 8.63
N GLY A 48 -4.50 11.20 8.04
CA GLY A 48 -3.25 11.04 8.76
C GLY A 48 -2.21 10.24 7.98
N GLY A 49 -1.13 9.90 8.67
CA GLY A 49 -0.06 9.03 8.17
C GLY A 49 -0.15 7.64 8.79
N TYR A 50 -0.02 6.61 7.97
CA TYR A 50 0.01 5.20 8.38
C TYR A 50 1.32 4.58 7.93
N GLU A 51 2.07 4.01 8.86
CA GLU A 51 3.26 3.23 8.53
C GLU A 51 2.84 1.95 7.80
N LEU A 52 3.52 1.64 6.71
CA LEU A 52 3.33 0.43 5.93
C LEU A 52 4.44 -0.58 6.28
N SER A 53 4.15 -1.86 6.08
CA SER A 53 5.06 -2.96 6.42
C SER A 53 6.40 -2.93 5.68
N ASN A 54 6.51 -2.17 4.59
CA ASN A 54 7.74 -1.96 3.83
C ASN A 54 8.55 -0.72 4.30
N GLY A 55 8.14 -0.08 5.40
CA GLY A 55 8.79 1.09 5.97
C GLY A 55 8.35 2.44 5.39
N GLN A 56 7.48 2.43 4.38
CA GLN A 56 6.91 3.66 3.80
C GLN A 56 5.73 4.18 4.63
N VAL A 57 5.26 5.39 4.32
CA VAL A 57 4.08 5.99 4.96
C VAL A 57 2.99 6.29 3.93
N LEU A 58 1.79 5.75 4.16
CA LEU A 58 0.58 6.16 3.46
C LEU A 58 0.01 7.43 4.13
N TYR A 59 -0.13 8.50 3.37
CA TYR A 59 -0.78 9.74 3.78
C TYR A 59 -2.18 9.85 3.19
N LEU A 60 -3.18 10.05 4.05
CA LEU A 60 -4.55 10.32 3.66
C LEU A 60 -4.97 11.74 4.03
N ARG A 61 -5.53 12.46 3.06
CA ARG A 61 -6.04 13.83 3.26
C ARG A 61 -7.22 14.15 2.37
N ASN A 62 -7.92 15.23 2.70
CA ASN A 62 -8.89 15.87 1.81
C ASN A 62 -8.44 17.31 1.52
N ALA A 63 -8.88 17.87 0.39
CA ALA A 63 -8.48 19.23 -0.01
C ALA A 63 -9.02 20.33 0.92
N SER A 64 -10.16 20.09 1.58
CA SER A 64 -10.80 21.08 2.45
C SER A 64 -11.76 20.40 3.42
N SER A 65 -11.99 21.01 4.58
CA SER A 65 -13.00 20.63 5.58
C SER A 65 -14.42 20.53 5.00
N VAL A 66 -14.68 21.18 3.87
CA VAL A 66 -15.97 21.18 3.15
C VAL A 66 -15.91 20.32 1.88
N GLY A 67 -14.71 20.00 1.40
CA GLY A 67 -14.48 19.33 0.12
C GLY A 67 -14.53 17.81 0.25
N ALA A 68 -15.31 17.16 -0.62
CA ALA A 68 -15.39 15.71 -0.74
C ALA A 68 -14.26 15.09 -1.58
N ILE A 69 -13.28 15.89 -2.05
CA ILE A 69 -12.15 15.35 -2.80
C ILE A 69 -11.10 14.84 -1.81
N MET A 70 -10.93 13.53 -1.83
CA MET A 70 -10.02 12.77 -0.99
C MET A 70 -8.79 12.36 -1.80
N TYR A 71 -7.66 12.24 -1.12
CA TYR A 71 -6.37 11.95 -1.71
C TYR A 71 -5.58 10.97 -0.86
N ALA A 72 -4.79 10.15 -1.54
CA ALA A 72 -3.80 9.24 -0.97
C ALA A 72 -2.43 9.48 -1.60
N ARG A 73 -1.37 9.38 -0.81
CA ARG A 73 0.02 9.43 -1.28
C ARG A 73 0.88 8.48 -0.46
N ILE A 74 1.84 7.82 -1.09
CA ILE A 74 2.85 7.01 -0.38
C ILE A 74 4.17 7.76 -0.42
N ASP A 75 4.72 8.08 0.75
CA ASP A 75 5.90 8.94 0.92
C ASP A 75 5.80 10.22 0.05
N ASP A 76 6.79 10.41 -0.84
CA ASP A 76 6.94 11.52 -1.77
C ASP A 76 6.49 11.19 -3.21
N GLN A 77 5.74 10.09 -3.40
CA GLN A 77 5.19 9.73 -4.70
C GLN A 77 4.08 10.70 -5.15
N ASP A 78 3.59 10.51 -6.37
CA ASP A 78 2.44 11.27 -6.87
C ASP A 78 1.20 11.06 -6.00
N GLU A 79 0.38 12.09 -5.94
CA GLU A 79 -0.84 12.04 -5.15
C GLU A 79 -2.03 11.55 -5.99
N HIS A 80 -2.73 10.56 -5.45
CA HIS A 80 -3.84 9.89 -6.11
C HIS A 80 -5.18 10.38 -5.56
N ARG A 81 -6.09 10.78 -6.45
CA ARG A 81 -7.48 11.05 -6.08
C ARG A 81 -8.18 9.73 -5.77
N ILE A 82 -8.76 9.62 -4.57
CA ILE A 82 -9.44 8.41 -4.13
C ILE A 82 -10.95 8.60 -4.01
N ILE A 83 -11.68 7.50 -4.12
CA ILE A 83 -13.10 7.38 -3.79
C ILE A 83 -13.30 6.28 -2.76
N ALA A 84 -14.38 6.37 -1.98
CA ALA A 84 -14.77 5.27 -1.12
C ALA A 84 -15.43 4.16 -1.96
N SER A 85 -14.92 2.94 -1.81
CA SER A 85 -15.52 1.71 -2.32
C SER A 85 -16.35 0.98 -1.26
N GLY A 86 -16.19 1.35 0.01
CA GLY A 86 -16.96 0.89 1.15
C GLY A 86 -16.73 1.80 2.37
N ARG A 87 -17.20 1.37 3.55
CA ARG A 87 -17.09 2.16 4.80
C ARG A 87 -15.63 2.44 5.20
N ASN A 88 -14.77 1.44 5.03
CA ASN A 88 -13.37 1.44 5.44
C ASN A 88 -12.42 1.30 4.24
N SER A 89 -12.96 1.35 3.02
CA SER A 89 -12.24 0.95 1.82
C SER A 89 -12.24 2.06 0.78
N PHE A 90 -11.07 2.28 0.19
CA PHE A 90 -10.82 3.33 -0.76
C PHE A 90 -10.10 2.79 -1.98
N VAL A 91 -10.33 3.40 -3.13
CA VAL A 91 -9.62 3.12 -4.37
C VAL A 91 -9.27 4.40 -5.08
N ALA A 92 -8.07 4.46 -5.64
CA ALA A 92 -7.63 5.55 -6.49
C ALA A 92 -8.32 5.49 -7.85
N LEU A 93 -8.71 6.67 -8.36
CA LEU A 93 -9.40 6.80 -9.65
C LEU A 93 -8.53 6.34 -10.83
N ASP A 94 -7.20 6.45 -10.70
CA ASP A 94 -6.20 5.95 -11.66
C ASP A 94 -5.90 4.46 -11.51
N ARG A 95 -6.50 3.79 -10.51
CA ARG A 95 -6.31 2.36 -10.22
C ARG A 95 -4.88 1.98 -9.85
N GLN A 96 -4.10 2.93 -9.33
CA GLN A 96 -2.75 2.65 -8.83
C GLN A 96 -2.75 2.25 -7.36
N LEU A 97 -3.77 2.65 -6.60
CA LEU A 97 -3.92 2.30 -5.18
C LEU A 97 -5.32 1.78 -4.86
N ALA A 98 -5.38 0.80 -3.96
CA ALA A 98 -6.57 0.43 -3.20
C ALA A 98 -6.19 0.16 -1.75
N MET A 99 -7.09 0.39 -0.82
CA MET A 99 -6.79 0.22 0.60
C MET A 99 -8.02 -0.10 1.43
N ARG A 100 -7.82 -0.84 2.52
CA ARG A 100 -8.75 -0.96 3.64
C ARG A 100 -8.07 -0.45 4.89
N ILE A 101 -8.73 0.42 5.65
CA ILE A 101 -8.23 0.96 6.91
C ILE A 101 -9.22 0.61 8.01
N ASP A 102 -8.77 -0.15 8.99
CA ASP A 102 -9.58 -0.63 10.09
C ASP A 102 -9.20 0.16 11.36
N LEU A 103 -9.99 1.21 11.64
CA LEU A 103 -9.89 1.99 12.87
C LEU A 103 -10.61 1.24 14.00
N ARG A 104 -9.92 0.98 15.10
CA ARG A 104 -10.48 0.28 16.27
C ARG A 104 -10.72 1.24 17.43
N ASP A 105 -11.65 0.86 18.32
CA ASP A 105 -12.05 1.68 19.47
C ASP A 105 -10.92 1.88 20.50
N ASP A 106 -9.93 0.98 20.52
CA ASP A 106 -8.73 1.07 21.36
C ASP A 106 -7.67 2.04 20.81
N GLY A 107 -7.96 2.70 19.67
CA GLY A 107 -7.05 3.60 18.99
C GLY A 107 -6.02 2.89 18.10
N SER A 108 -5.98 1.56 18.08
CA SER A 108 -5.14 0.82 17.16
C SER A 108 -5.69 0.93 15.73
N VAL A 109 -4.77 0.90 14.76
CA VAL A 109 -5.10 0.90 13.35
C VAL A 109 -4.55 -0.36 12.70
N GLY A 110 -5.37 -1.03 11.91
CA GLY A 110 -4.93 -2.07 10.99
C GLY A 110 -5.37 -1.76 9.57
N GLY A 111 -5.06 -2.67 8.65
CA GLY A 111 -5.49 -2.54 7.27
C GLY A 111 -4.49 -3.08 6.27
N GLU A 112 -4.78 -2.84 5.02
CA GLU A 112 -3.95 -3.22 3.89
C GLU A 112 -4.00 -2.16 2.78
N VAL A 113 -2.90 -2.07 2.03
CA VAL A 113 -2.73 -1.23 0.85
C VAL A 113 -2.25 -2.10 -0.30
N LEU A 114 -2.99 -2.04 -1.41
CA LEU A 114 -2.59 -2.59 -2.69
C LEU A 114 -2.04 -1.45 -3.54
N MET A 115 -0.84 -1.63 -4.09
CA MET A 115 -0.21 -0.70 -5.02
C MET A 115 0.09 -1.41 -6.34
N LEU A 116 -0.26 -0.78 -7.45
CA LEU A 116 0.23 -1.19 -8.77
C LEU A 116 1.64 -0.65 -8.98
N VAL A 117 2.63 -1.53 -8.97
CA VAL A 117 4.01 -1.22 -9.30
C VAL A 117 4.17 -1.34 -10.82
N PRO A 118 4.63 -0.30 -11.54
CA PRO A 118 4.81 -0.35 -12.98
C PRO A 118 5.92 -1.33 -13.37
N ALA A 119 5.95 -1.71 -14.65
CA ALA A 119 7.04 -2.52 -15.16
C ALA A 119 8.34 -1.70 -15.16
N GLU A 120 9.42 -2.28 -14.64
CA GLU A 120 10.72 -1.62 -14.53
C GLU A 120 11.81 -2.43 -15.22
N LYS A 121 12.72 -1.73 -15.89
CA LYS A 121 13.93 -2.34 -16.45
C LYS A 121 15.03 -2.27 -15.39
N LEU A 122 15.46 -3.43 -14.92
CA LEU A 122 16.55 -3.56 -13.96
C LEU A 122 17.89 -3.20 -14.60
N ALA A 123 18.87 -2.88 -13.75
CA ALA A 123 20.24 -2.64 -14.16
C ALA A 123 20.88 -3.87 -14.86
N SER A 124 20.40 -5.08 -14.55
CA SER A 124 20.78 -6.33 -15.22
C SER A 124 20.29 -6.44 -16.68
N GLY A 125 19.42 -5.52 -17.12
CA GLY A 125 18.74 -5.58 -18.41
C GLY A 125 17.46 -6.41 -18.40
N GLU A 126 17.15 -7.10 -17.30
CA GLU A 126 15.89 -7.81 -17.09
C GLU A 126 14.72 -6.83 -16.99
N ILE A 127 13.54 -7.24 -17.49
CA ILE A 127 12.30 -6.48 -17.36
C ILE A 127 11.47 -7.13 -16.25
N MET A 128 11.29 -6.44 -15.14
CA MET A 128 10.30 -6.82 -14.14
C MET A 128 8.92 -6.38 -14.64
N PRO A 129 7.96 -7.31 -14.81
CA PRO A 129 6.62 -6.94 -15.23
C PRO A 129 5.90 -6.13 -14.14
N ALA A 130 4.92 -5.34 -14.57
CA ALA A 130 4.02 -4.66 -13.65
C ALA A 130 3.32 -5.69 -12.76
N HIS A 131 3.21 -5.37 -11.47
CA HIS A 131 2.62 -6.27 -10.49
C HIS A 131 1.91 -5.48 -9.39
N VAL A 132 0.98 -6.14 -8.71
CA VAL A 132 0.34 -5.57 -7.53
C VAL A 132 1.12 -5.99 -6.29
N GLN A 133 1.60 -5.01 -5.54
CA GLN A 133 2.19 -5.20 -4.22
C GLN A 133 1.13 -5.02 -3.14
N ASN A 134 1.09 -5.93 -2.16
CA ASN A 134 0.26 -5.79 -0.96
C ASN A 134 1.14 -5.42 0.24
N MET A 135 0.73 -4.40 0.99
CA MET A 135 1.40 -3.90 2.19
C MET A 135 0.41 -3.82 3.34
N GLY A 136 0.77 -4.38 4.49
CA GLY A 136 -0.01 -4.22 5.71
C GLY A 136 0.24 -2.87 6.36
N LEU A 137 -0.76 -2.31 7.04
CA LEU A 137 -0.53 -1.19 7.96
C LEU A 137 0.19 -1.74 9.21
N ALA A 138 1.31 -1.14 9.58
CA ALA A 138 2.01 -1.48 10.81
C ALA A 138 1.13 -1.06 12.00
N SER A 139 0.72 -2.05 12.80
CA SER A 139 -0.09 -1.80 13.99
C SER A 139 0.70 -0.98 15.00
N ARG A 140 0.12 0.12 15.46
CA ARG A 140 0.56 0.86 16.65
C ARG A 140 -0.22 0.42 17.87
#